data_AF-A0A1Z8NLE2-F1
#
_entry.id   AF-A0A1Z8NLE2-F1
#
_cell.length_a   1.000
_cell.length_b   1.000
_cell.length_c   1.000
_cell.angle_alpha   90.00
_cell.angle_beta   90.00
_cell.angle_gamma   90.00
#
_symmetry.space_group_name_H-M   'P 1'
#
loop_
_entity.id
_entity.type
_entity.pdbx_description
1 polymer ?
#
loop_
_entity_poly.entity_id
_entity_poly.type
_entity_poly.pdbx_seq_one_letter_code
_entity_poly.pdbx_strand_id
1 'polypeptide(L)'
;LKLEELITTCPNIYSSIKPIMKPSGWVNLEPPNNVSNEFFEDWALLFEKYPSRFYLGSDWKENHRYYDITLTEHTDNLRHLIGSLNKETQESIAFNTAKELFNVH
;
A
#
# COMPACT_ATOMS: atom_id res chain seq x y z
N LEU A 1 -14.04 -9.24 14.04
CA LEU A 1 -12.58 -9.39 14.14
C LEU A 1 -11.94 -8.05 13.84
N LYS A 2 -11.03 -7.56 14.69
CA LYS A 2 -10.22 -6.37 14.36
C LYS A 2 -9.08 -6.79 13.43
N LEU A 3 -8.65 -5.92 12.51
CA LEU A 3 -7.61 -6.24 11.51
C LEU A 3 -6.31 -6.75 12.15
N GLU A 4 -5.91 -6.16 13.29
CA GLU A 4 -4.73 -6.56 14.05
C GLU A 4 -4.81 -7.98 14.63
N GLU A 5 -6.01 -8.38 15.09
CA GLU A 5 -6.25 -9.75 15.57
C GLU A 5 -6.03 -10.75 14.44
N LEU A 6 -6.56 -10.45 13.25
CA LEU A 6 -6.40 -11.30 12.07
C LEU A 6 -4.92 -11.45 11.68
N ILE A 7 -4.18 -10.33 11.64
CA ILE A 7 -2.75 -10.30 11.31
C ILE A 7 -1.92 -11.12 12.31
N THR A 8 -2.28 -11.09 13.60
CA THR A 8 -1.53 -11.77 14.67
C THR A 8 -1.89 -13.25 14.81
N THR A 9 -3.13 -13.64 14.56
CA THR A 9 -3.57 -15.05 14.67
C THR A 9 -3.32 -15.87 13.41
N CYS A 10 -3.25 -15.23 12.23
CA CYS A 10 -3.10 -15.91 10.95
C CYS A 10 -1.73 -15.56 10.32
N PRO A 11 -0.68 -16.38 10.55
CA PRO A 11 0.69 -16.04 10.15
C PRO A 11 0.91 -15.97 8.64
N ASN A 12 -0.02 -16.50 7.85
CA ASN A 12 0.01 -16.56 6.39
C ASN A 12 -0.94 -15.56 5.72
N ILE A 13 -1.43 -14.56 6.45
CA ILE A 13 -2.25 -13.49 5.88
C ILE A 13 -1.38 -12.34 5.42
N TYR A 14 -1.67 -11.85 4.22
CA TYR A 14 -0.99 -10.73 3.58
C TYR A 14 -2.04 -9.83 2.92
N SER A 15 -1.73 -8.55 2.77
CA SER A 15 -2.60 -7.60 2.07
C SER A 15 -1.82 -6.71 1.11
N SER A 16 -2.38 -6.47 -0.07
CA SER A 16 -1.85 -5.45 -0.98
C SER A 16 -2.31 -4.07 -0.52
N ILE A 17 -1.40 -3.10 -0.47
CA ILE A 17 -1.74 -1.68 -0.36
C ILE A 17 -1.96 -1.15 -1.76
N LYS A 18 -3.17 -0.64 -2.02
CA LYS A 18 -3.53 0.03 -3.28
C LYS A 18 -3.91 1.47 -2.97
N PRO A 19 -3.04 2.45 -3.24
CA PRO A 19 -3.38 3.83 -3.02
C PRO A 19 -4.45 4.30 -3.98
N ILE A 20 -5.34 5.14 -3.46
CA ILE A 20 -6.43 5.71 -4.24
C ILE A 20 -6.04 7.13 -4.63
N MET A 21 -5.80 7.33 -5.92
CA MET A 21 -5.45 8.64 -6.49
C MET A 21 -6.66 9.58 -6.58
N LYS A 22 -7.87 9.04 -6.79
CA LYS A 22 -9.13 9.80 -6.76
C LYS A 22 -10.19 9.04 -5.94
N PRO A 23 -10.51 9.50 -4.72
CA PRO A 23 -11.47 8.81 -3.85
C PRO A 23 -12.91 8.89 -4.34
N SER A 24 -13.22 9.79 -5.28
CA SER A 24 -14.56 9.92 -5.87
C SER A 24 -14.99 8.62 -6.55
N GLY A 25 -16.01 7.94 -6.00
CA GLY A 25 -16.56 6.69 -6.51
C GLY A 25 -16.28 5.45 -5.66
N TRP A 26 -15.36 5.54 -4.69
CA TRP A 26 -14.98 4.44 -3.80
C TRP A 26 -15.66 4.55 -2.42
N VAL A 27 -16.99 4.74 -2.44
CA VAL A 27 -17.80 4.89 -1.22
C VAL A 27 -17.69 3.60 -0.39
N ASN A 28 -17.33 3.73 0.89
CA ASN A 28 -17.20 2.66 1.90
C ASN A 28 -15.89 1.82 1.88
N LEU A 29 -14.85 2.22 1.14
CA LEU A 29 -13.60 1.45 1.07
C LEU A 29 -12.41 2.03 1.85
N GLU A 30 -12.66 3.00 2.74
CA GLU A 30 -11.68 3.65 3.64
C GLU A 30 -10.25 3.69 3.07
N PRO A 31 -9.92 4.67 2.21
CA PRO A 31 -8.62 4.71 1.54
C PRO A 31 -7.46 4.72 2.55
N PRO A 32 -6.33 4.06 2.23
CA PRO A 32 -5.17 4.09 3.12
C PRO A 32 -4.47 5.46 3.13
N ASN A 33 -4.72 6.28 2.10
CA ASN A 33 -4.08 7.58 1.90
C ASN A 33 -5.10 8.73 1.79
N ASN A 34 -4.65 9.92 2.17
CA ASN A 34 -5.39 11.17 2.02
C ASN A 34 -5.25 11.76 0.60
N VAL A 35 -5.90 12.90 0.36
CA VAL A 35 -5.86 13.61 -0.95
C VAL A 35 -4.49 14.20 -1.30
N SER A 36 -3.62 14.38 -0.31
CA SER A 36 -2.22 14.78 -0.49
C SER A 36 -1.31 13.59 -0.81
N ASN A 37 -1.87 12.38 -0.96
CA ASN A 37 -1.14 11.15 -1.21
C ASN A 37 -0.15 10.78 -0.08
N GLU A 38 -0.59 11.00 1.17
CA GLU A 38 0.10 10.58 2.38
C GLU A 38 -0.77 9.53 3.09
N PHE A 39 -0.17 8.55 3.78
CA PHE A 39 -0.94 7.61 4.58
C PHE A 39 -1.65 8.33 5.74
N PHE A 40 -2.87 7.89 6.06
CA PHE A 40 -3.45 8.26 7.35
C PHE A 40 -2.63 7.62 8.48
N GLU A 41 -2.55 8.30 9.63
CA GLU A 41 -1.69 7.92 10.75
C GLU A 41 -1.91 6.47 11.20
N ASP A 42 -3.17 6.05 11.37
CA ASP A 42 -3.51 4.68 11.80
C ASP A 42 -2.99 3.61 10.82
N TRP A 43 -3.05 3.90 9.52
CA TRP A 43 -2.51 3.01 8.49
C TRP A 43 -0.99 2.98 8.53
N ALA A 44 -0.34 4.14 8.64
CA ALA A 44 1.11 4.23 8.76
C ALA A 44 1.62 3.42 9.98
N LEU A 45 1.02 3.61 11.15
CA LEU A 45 1.36 2.88 12.36
C LEU A 45 1.16 1.36 12.21
N LEU A 46 0.08 0.92 11.54
CA LEU A 46 -0.16 -0.49 11.28
C LEU A 46 0.91 -1.09 10.34
N PHE A 47 1.26 -0.37 9.28
CA PHE A 47 2.28 -0.79 8.32
C PHE A 47 3.65 -0.91 8.98
N GLU A 48 4.01 0.06 9.82
CA GLU A 48 5.29 0.04 10.53
C GLU A 48 5.35 -1.03 11.62
N LYS A 49 4.20 -1.38 12.22
CA LYS A 49 4.11 -2.45 13.21
C LYS A 49 4.22 -3.85 12.59
N TYR A 50 3.73 -4.02 11.36
CA TYR A 50 3.67 -5.31 10.67
C TYR A 50 4.19 -5.23 9.22
N PRO A 51 5.43 -4.77 8.99
CA PRO A 51 5.92 -4.42 7.65
C PRO A 51 5.99 -5.61 6.68
N SER A 52 6.12 -6.84 7.19
CA SER A 52 6.16 -8.07 6.40
C SER A 52 4.77 -8.62 6.02
N ARG A 53 3.69 -7.93 6.39
CA ARG A 53 2.29 -8.34 6.11
C ARG A 53 1.67 -7.60 4.95
N PHE A 54 2.38 -6.60 4.43
CA PHE A 54 1.88 -5.73 3.38
C PHE A 54 2.85 -5.67 2.20
N TYR A 55 2.30 -5.50 1.01
CA TYR A 55 3.08 -5.24 -0.20
C TYR A 55 2.38 -4.20 -1.07
N LEU A 56 3.14 -3.39 -1.80
CA LEU A 56 2.58 -2.36 -2.67
C LEU A 56 2.02 -2.98 -3.96
N GLY A 57 0.77 -2.63 -4.29
CA GLY A 57 0.17 -2.89 -5.59
C GLY A 57 -0.07 -1.57 -6.33
N SER A 58 0.57 -1.37 -7.48
CA SER A 58 0.43 -0.14 -8.26
C SER A 58 -0.96 0.03 -8.88
N ASP A 59 -1.60 -1.08 -9.23
CA ASP A 59 -2.87 -1.10 -9.98
C ASP A 59 -2.79 -0.23 -11.26
N TRP A 60 -1.59 -0.15 -11.85
CA TRP A 60 -1.28 0.75 -12.98
C TRP A 60 -2.25 0.59 -14.15
N LYS A 61 -2.62 -0.66 -14.48
CA LYS A 61 -3.55 -0.97 -15.59
C LYS A 61 -4.92 -0.32 -15.41
N GLU A 62 -5.42 -0.29 -14.17
CA GLU A 62 -6.69 0.35 -13.87
C GLU A 62 -6.51 1.88 -13.77
N ASN A 63 -5.45 2.34 -13.11
CA ASN A 63 -5.17 3.77 -12.98
C ASN A 63 -5.01 4.46 -14.33
N HIS A 64 -4.23 3.90 -15.26
CA HIS A 64 -4.03 4.51 -16.59
C HIS A 64 -5.29 4.43 -17.47
N ARG A 65 -6.25 3.56 -17.13
CA ARG A 65 -7.52 3.43 -17.87
C ARG A 65 -8.49 4.54 -17.51
N TYR A 66 -8.49 4.98 -16.26
CA TYR A 66 -9.44 5.98 -15.75
C TYR A 66 -8.83 7.37 -15.57
N TYR A 67 -7.51 7.48 -15.56
CA TYR A 67 -6.80 8.74 -15.31
C TYR A 67 -5.76 9.03 -16.38
N ASP A 68 -5.68 10.29 -16.78
CA ASP A 68 -4.63 10.82 -17.64
C ASP A 68 -3.39 11.10 -16.78
N ILE A 69 -2.63 10.04 -16.50
CA ILE A 69 -1.37 10.08 -15.75
C ILE A 69 -0.31 9.26 -16.49
N THR A 70 0.92 9.74 -16.50
CA THR A 70 2.05 8.97 -17.03
C THR A 70 2.51 7.90 -16.04
N LEU A 71 3.22 6.89 -16.53
CA LEU A 71 3.83 5.88 -15.67
C LEU A 71 4.84 6.49 -14.69
N THR A 72 5.57 7.52 -15.14
CA THR A 72 6.52 8.25 -14.30
C THR A 72 5.81 8.96 -13.16
N GLU A 73 4.79 9.77 -13.44
CA GLU A 73 4.01 10.47 -12.41
C GLU A 73 3.36 9.48 -11.45
N HIS A 74 2.80 8.38 -11.96
CA HIS A 74 2.26 7.32 -11.11
C HIS A 74 3.33 6.73 -10.18
N THR A 75 4.51 6.40 -10.71
CA THR A 75 5.61 5.84 -9.92
C THR A 75 6.12 6.84 -8.89
N ASP A 76 6.21 8.12 -9.22
CA ASP A 76 6.65 9.16 -8.29
C ASP A 76 5.63 9.39 -7.16
N ASN A 77 4.33 9.29 -7.45
CA ASN A 77 3.29 9.28 -6.43
C ASN A 77 3.42 8.08 -5.49
N LEU A 78 3.68 6.88 -6.03
CA LEU A 78 3.92 5.69 -5.20
C LEU A 78 5.16 5.86 -4.31
N ARG A 79 6.25 6.43 -4.85
CA ARG A 79 7.47 6.71 -4.09
C ARG A 79 7.24 7.73 -2.98
N HIS A 80 6.51 8.80 -3.28
CA HIS A 80 6.17 9.82 -2.29
C HIS A 80 5.38 9.22 -1.12
N LEU A 81 4.35 8.44 -1.43
CA LEU A 81 3.49 7.79 -0.44
C LEU A 81 4.30 6.83 0.45
N ILE A 82 5.03 5.89 -0.15
CA ILE A 82 5.84 4.92 0.61
C ILE A 82 6.95 5.63 1.39
N GLY A 83 7.53 6.69 0.83
CA GLY A 83 8.60 7.47 1.45
C GLY A 83 8.24 8.12 2.79
N SER A 84 6.95 8.18 3.14
CA SER A 84 6.48 8.68 4.44
C SER A 84 6.70 7.70 5.61
N LEU A 85 6.94 6.42 5.34
CA LEU A 85 7.15 5.37 6.35
C LEU A 85 8.62 5.27 6.77
N ASN A 86 8.93 4.58 7.87
CA ASN A 86 10.30 4.28 8.24
C ASN A 86 11.01 3.38 7.19
N LYS A 87 12.35 3.44 7.14
CA LYS A 87 13.16 2.79 6.10
C LYS A 87 12.94 1.27 5.99
N GLU A 88 12.82 0.58 7.12
CA GLU A 88 12.56 -0.86 7.16
C GLU A 88 11.23 -1.20 6.47
N THR A 89 10.19 -0.43 6.81
CA THR A 89 8.85 -0.60 6.26
C THR A 89 8.81 -0.27 4.78
N GLN A 90 9.53 0.77 4.35
CA GLN A 90 9.69 1.10 2.93
C GLN A 90 10.26 -0.09 2.14
N GLU A 91 11.38 -0.65 2.58
CA GLU A 91 12.03 -1.79 1.91
C GLU A 91 11.14 -3.03 1.90
N SER A 92 10.44 -3.29 3.01
CA SER A 92 9.54 -4.43 3.15
C SER A 92 8.34 -4.35 2.20
N ILE A 93 7.60 -3.23 2.25
CA ILE A 93 6.35 -3.04 1.49
C ILE A 93 6.64 -2.85 0.00
N ALA A 94 7.71 -2.14 -0.36
CA ALA A 94 8.04 -1.92 -1.77
C ALA A 94 8.61 -3.17 -2.46
N PHE A 95 9.25 -4.08 -1.71
CA PHE A 95 10.00 -5.17 -2.33
C PHE A 95 9.98 -6.49 -1.55
N ASN A 96 10.48 -6.54 -0.30
CA ASN A 96 10.82 -7.82 0.35
C ASN A 96 9.60 -8.73 0.54
N THR A 97 8.46 -8.18 0.98
CA THR A 97 7.25 -8.97 1.23
C THR A 97 6.74 -9.63 -0.04
N ALA A 98 6.66 -8.88 -1.15
CA ALA A 98 6.21 -9.43 -2.43
C ALA A 98 7.20 -10.48 -2.96
N LYS A 99 8.51 -10.22 -2.80
CA LYS A 99 9.56 -11.17 -3.19
C LYS A 99 9.39 -12.52 -2.49
N GLU A 100 9.19 -12.50 -1.18
CA GLU A 100 8.99 -13.70 -0.36
C GLU A 100 7.66 -14.39 -0.70
N LEU A 101 6.55 -13.64 -0.72
CA LEU A 101 5.21 -14.18 -0.92
C LEU A 101 5.03 -14.82 -2.30
N PHE A 102 5.56 -14.20 -3.35
CA PHE A 102 5.41 -14.68 -4.73
C PHE A 102 6.62 -15.50 -5.22
N ASN A 103 7.60 -15.73 -4.35
CA ASN A 103 8.83 -16.47 -4.66
C ASN A 103 9.52 -15.96 -5.94
N VAL A 104 9.75 -14.64 -6.01
CA VAL A 104 10.45 -13.97 -7.11
C VAL A 104 11.94 -13.89 -6.78
N HIS A 105 12.81 -14.29 -7.71
CA HIS A 105 14.26 -14.34 -7.53
C HIS A 105 14.98 -13.27 -8.34
#